data_AF-A0A9P1MXQ6-F1
#
_entry.id   AF-A0A9P1MXQ6-F1
#
_cell.length_a   1.000
_cell.length_b   1.000
_cell.length_c   1.000
_cell.angle_alpha   90.00
_cell.angle_beta   90.00
_cell.angle_gamma   90.00
#
_symmetry.space_group_name_H-M   'P 1'
#
loop_
_entity.id
_entity.type
_entity.pdbx_description
1 polymer ?
#
loop_
_entity_poly.entity_id
_entity_poly.type
_entity_poly.pdbx_seq_one_letter_code
_entity_poly.pdbx_strand_id
1 'polypeptide(L)'
;MPEGASRKEKLAAVKSALNSPVFDGVNYLFTLTIPILLIAIGFWKKDGCPAEPMIPTWLIVAGFALIIERVSSTIVTKQRKSVDEKYPATENETDIEIEEREKLRKKNYPFLLTFVYLACRAFQIVWFFLGVYWVIKSFDSSEQCHWAPYYLTILFTLVSLCFGLFCACCGVCLCCGIMAIPGLVKLGDDNEKRNEEGVEASAV
;
A
#
# COMPACT_ATOMS: atom_id res chain seq x y z
N MET A 1 20.06 -34.98 7.91
CA MET A 1 19.58 -33.61 8.16
C MET A 1 19.65 -32.87 6.83
N PRO A 2 18.55 -32.52 6.15
CA PRO A 2 18.62 -31.78 4.90
C PRO A 2 18.72 -30.28 5.20
N GLU A 3 19.94 -29.80 5.42
CA GLU A 3 20.29 -28.38 5.36
C GLU A 3 20.47 -27.99 3.89
N GLY A 4 19.40 -27.53 3.25
CA GLY A 4 19.51 -27.12 1.85
C GLY A 4 18.21 -26.69 1.18
N ALA A 5 17.19 -26.27 1.94
CA ALA A 5 16.03 -25.64 1.31
C ALA A 5 16.49 -24.32 0.66
N SER A 6 16.46 -24.29 -0.67
CA SER A 6 16.85 -23.14 -1.49
C SER A 6 16.11 -21.90 -0.99
N ARG A 7 16.78 -20.74 -0.95
CA ARG A 7 16.20 -19.46 -0.49
C ARG A 7 14.83 -19.17 -1.14
N LYS A 8 14.60 -19.70 -2.36
CA LYS A 8 13.33 -19.66 -3.09
C LYS A 8 12.19 -20.46 -2.42
N GLU A 9 12.45 -21.63 -1.87
CA GLU A 9 11.45 -22.44 -1.13
C GLU A 9 11.04 -21.76 0.18
N LYS A 10 12.01 -21.24 0.93
CA LYS A 10 11.72 -20.50 2.17
C LYS A 10 10.90 -19.24 1.88
N LEU A 11 11.23 -18.52 0.79
CA LEU A 11 10.47 -17.35 0.34
C LEU A 11 9.05 -17.73 -0.12
N ALA A 12 8.90 -18.85 -0.83
CA ALA A 12 7.60 -19.36 -1.28
C ALA A 12 6.71 -19.76 -0.09
N ALA A 13 7.26 -20.46 0.91
CA ALA A 13 6.55 -20.84 2.13
C ALA A 13 6.11 -19.63 2.98
N VAL A 14 6.97 -18.60 3.09
CA VAL A 14 6.60 -17.35 3.76
C VAL A 14 5.51 -16.59 2.98
N LYS A 15 5.61 -16.55 1.65
CA LYS A 15 4.62 -15.89 0.79
C LYS A 15 3.27 -16.61 0.81
N SER A 16 3.24 -17.95 0.90
CA SER A 16 2.01 -18.72 1.06
C SER A 16 1.39 -18.54 2.44
N ALA A 17 2.20 -18.37 3.49
CA ALA A 17 1.70 -18.06 4.83
C ALA A 17 1.13 -16.63 4.92
N LEU A 18 1.77 -15.64 4.26
CA LEU A 18 1.31 -14.25 4.24
C LEU A 18 0.04 -14.04 3.41
N ASN A 19 -0.12 -14.77 2.30
CA ASN A 19 -1.29 -14.67 1.40
C ASN A 19 -2.47 -15.56 1.82
N SER A 20 -2.56 -15.96 3.09
CA SER A 20 -3.73 -16.73 3.52
C SER A 20 -5.00 -15.87 3.40
N PRO A 21 -6.11 -16.42 2.84
CA PRO A 21 -7.36 -15.69 2.70
C PRO A 21 -7.94 -15.23 4.05
N VAL A 22 -7.51 -15.88 5.15
CA VAL A 22 -7.83 -15.52 6.52
C VAL A 22 -7.18 -14.20 6.91
N PHE A 23 -5.89 -14.00 6.59
CA PHE A 23 -5.18 -12.76 6.92
C PHE A 23 -5.71 -11.57 6.11
N ASP A 24 -6.01 -11.79 4.83
CA ASP A 24 -6.66 -10.79 3.98
C ASP A 24 -8.05 -10.42 4.51
N GLY A 25 -8.87 -11.41 4.91
CA GLY A 25 -10.22 -11.18 5.45
C GLY A 25 -10.23 -10.41 6.77
N VAL A 26 -9.33 -10.77 7.70
CA VAL A 26 -9.20 -10.09 8.99
C VAL A 26 -8.72 -8.65 8.79
N ASN A 27 -7.70 -8.44 7.96
CA ASN A 27 -7.21 -7.10 7.64
C ASN A 27 -8.31 -6.25 6.99
N TYR A 28 -9.11 -6.83 6.09
CA TYR A 28 -10.25 -6.15 5.45
C TYR A 28 -11.33 -5.76 6.46
N LEU A 29 -11.65 -6.64 7.41
CA LEU A 29 -12.62 -6.36 8.47
C LEU A 29 -12.17 -5.19 9.35
N PHE A 30 -10.93 -5.22 9.84
CA PHE A 30 -10.39 -4.13 10.66
C PHE A 30 -10.32 -2.80 9.89
N THR A 31 -9.91 -2.86 8.62
CA THR A 31 -9.75 -1.65 7.80
C THR A 31 -11.06 -1.06 7.27
N LEU A 32 -12.16 -1.82 7.25
CA LEU A 32 -13.51 -1.29 7.02
C LEU A 32 -14.21 -0.85 8.31
N THR A 33 -13.92 -1.48 9.44
CA THR A 33 -14.54 -1.13 10.73
C THR A 33 -14.19 0.32 11.12
N ILE A 34 -12.93 0.72 10.94
CA ILE A 34 -12.46 2.08 11.24
C ILE A 34 -13.24 3.15 10.46
N PRO A 35 -13.34 3.13 9.12
CA PRO A 35 -14.08 4.15 8.38
C PRO A 35 -15.58 4.13 8.67
N ILE A 36 -16.18 2.98 8.95
CA ILE A 36 -17.58 2.90 9.37
C ILE A 36 -17.78 3.62 10.72
N LEU A 37 -16.87 3.44 11.68
CA LEU A 37 -16.91 4.15 12.96
C LEU A 37 -16.74 5.67 12.79
N LEU A 38 -15.84 6.11 11.91
CA LEU A 38 -15.64 7.54 11.61
C LEU A 38 -16.93 8.17 11.05
N ILE A 39 -17.60 7.46 10.12
CA ILE A 39 -18.86 7.90 9.54
C ILE A 39 -19.97 7.92 10.61
N ALA A 40 -20.12 6.84 11.38
CA ALA A 40 -21.16 6.70 12.40
C ALA A 40 -21.07 7.82 13.44
N ILE A 41 -19.86 8.12 13.93
CA ILE A 41 -19.65 9.15 14.94
C ILE A 41 -19.80 10.55 14.35
N GLY A 42 -19.37 10.75 13.11
CA GLY A 42 -19.61 11.99 12.37
C GLY A 42 -21.10 12.32 12.21
N PHE A 43 -21.94 11.30 11.95
CA PHE A 43 -23.39 11.48 11.89
C PHE A 43 -24.03 11.66 13.28
N TRP A 44 -23.62 10.86 14.27
CA TRP A 44 -24.29 10.84 15.57
C TRP A 44 -24.02 12.09 16.42
N LYS A 45 -22.88 12.76 16.20
CA LYS A 45 -22.45 13.96 16.93
C LYS A 45 -22.21 15.15 15.99
N LYS A 46 -23.07 15.31 14.97
CA LYS A 46 -22.99 16.42 14.02
C LYS A 46 -23.07 17.80 14.69
N ASP A 47 -23.90 17.95 15.72
CA ASP A 47 -24.06 19.21 16.49
C ASP A 47 -23.16 19.26 17.73
N GLY A 48 -22.22 18.31 17.87
CA GLY A 48 -21.47 18.12 19.10
C GLY A 48 -20.35 19.14 19.36
N CYS A 49 -20.12 20.08 18.44
CA CYS A 49 -19.07 21.09 18.53
C CYS A 49 -19.53 22.34 17.77
N PRO A 50 -20.21 23.30 18.43
CA PRO A 50 -20.71 24.51 17.79
C PRO A 50 -19.58 25.45 17.33
N ALA A 51 -18.39 25.33 17.94
CA ALA A 51 -17.22 26.11 17.56
C ALA A 51 -16.72 25.77 16.15
N GLU A 52 -16.77 24.50 15.73
CA GLU A 52 -16.29 24.05 14.42
C GLU A 52 -17.13 22.89 13.84
N PRO A 53 -18.22 23.19 13.11
CA PRO A 53 -19.09 22.17 12.49
C PRO A 53 -18.41 21.43 11.31
N MET A 54 -17.19 21.83 10.95
CA MET A 54 -16.42 21.22 9.87
C MET A 54 -15.76 19.90 10.30
N ILE A 55 -15.52 19.68 11.60
CA ILE A 55 -14.86 18.47 12.12
C ILE A 55 -15.69 17.18 11.84
N PRO A 56 -17.01 17.12 12.16
CA PRO A 56 -17.82 15.96 11.82
C PRO A 56 -17.92 15.71 10.32
N THR A 57 -18.01 16.78 9.53
CA THR A 57 -18.05 16.71 8.05
C THR A 57 -16.74 16.12 7.51
N TRP A 58 -15.60 16.52 8.08
CA TRP A 58 -14.30 15.98 7.74
C TRP A 58 -14.22 14.46 7.94
N LEU A 59 -14.67 13.98 9.10
CA LEU A 59 -14.68 12.56 9.48
C LEU A 59 -15.52 11.72 8.51
N ILE A 60 -16.69 12.22 8.12
CA ILE A 60 -17.59 11.54 7.18
C ILE A 60 -16.93 11.42 5.80
N VAL A 61 -16.43 12.52 5.25
CA VAL A 61 -15.80 12.54 3.92
C VAL A 61 -14.53 11.68 3.91
N ALA A 62 -13.72 11.74 4.97
CA ALA A 62 -12.54 10.90 5.12
C ALA A 62 -12.92 9.41 5.18
N GLY A 63 -13.97 9.06 5.93
CA GLY A 63 -14.49 7.69 6.00
C GLY A 63 -14.92 7.14 4.65
N PHE A 64 -15.71 7.90 3.88
CA PHE A 64 -16.12 7.49 2.53
C PHE A 64 -14.93 7.36 1.57
N ALA A 65 -14.00 8.32 1.59
CA ALA A 65 -12.83 8.28 0.74
C ALA A 65 -11.95 7.04 1.03
N LEU A 66 -11.80 6.66 2.30
CA LEU A 66 -11.09 5.44 2.70
C LEU A 66 -11.79 4.18 2.17
N ILE A 67 -13.12 4.09 2.27
CA ILE A 67 -13.87 2.93 1.75
C ILE A 67 -13.68 2.80 0.24
N ILE A 68 -13.82 3.89 -0.51
CA ILE A 68 -13.67 3.92 -1.96
C ILE A 68 -12.26 3.48 -2.37
N GLU A 69 -11.23 3.97 -1.67
CA GLU A 69 -9.84 3.58 -1.90
C GLU A 69 -9.63 2.07 -1.69
N ARG A 70 -10.16 1.51 -0.59
CA ARG A 70 -10.04 0.07 -0.28
C ARG A 70 -10.76 -0.80 -1.29
N VAL A 71 -11.98 -0.43 -1.68
CA VAL A 71 -12.74 -1.15 -2.70
C VAL A 71 -12.00 -1.11 -4.05
N SER A 72 -11.53 0.07 -4.46
CA SER A 72 -10.77 0.24 -5.71
C SER A 72 -9.50 -0.61 -5.72
N SER A 73 -8.73 -0.60 -4.63
CA SER A 73 -7.51 -1.41 -4.50
C SER A 73 -7.81 -2.92 -4.58
N THR A 74 -8.89 -3.37 -3.93
CA THR A 74 -9.32 -4.79 -3.97
C THR A 74 -9.72 -5.21 -5.38
N ILE A 75 -10.44 -4.36 -6.12
CA ILE A 75 -10.84 -4.65 -7.49
C ILE A 75 -9.62 -4.73 -8.41
N VAL A 76 -8.69 -3.76 -8.33
CA VAL A 76 -7.46 -3.76 -9.14
C VAL A 76 -6.61 -5.01 -8.87
N THR A 77 -6.43 -5.36 -7.59
CA THR A 77 -5.64 -6.54 -7.20
C THR A 77 -6.30 -7.84 -7.61
N LYS A 78 -7.62 -7.97 -7.47
CA LYS A 78 -8.37 -9.15 -7.91
C LYS A 78 -8.31 -9.33 -9.43
N GLN A 79 -8.43 -8.23 -10.19
CA GLN A 79 -8.28 -8.29 -11.65
C GLN A 79 -6.87 -8.64 -12.08
N ARG A 80 -5.84 -8.16 -11.36
CA ARG A 80 -4.46 -8.57 -11.64
C ARG A 80 -4.26 -10.06 -11.37
N LYS A 81 -4.76 -10.56 -10.24
CA LYS A 81 -4.69 -11.98 -9.89
C LYS A 81 -5.42 -12.86 -10.90
N SER A 82 -6.59 -12.46 -11.40
CA SER A 82 -7.34 -13.26 -12.37
C SER A 82 -6.66 -13.34 -13.75
N VAL A 83 -5.94 -12.30 -14.16
CA VAL A 83 -5.11 -12.35 -15.38
C VAL A 83 -3.89 -13.26 -15.18
N ASP A 84 -3.22 -13.13 -14.04
CA ASP A 84 -2.05 -13.96 -13.70
C ASP A 84 -2.42 -15.44 -13.54
N GLU A 85 -3.63 -15.73 -13.05
CA GLU A 85 -4.19 -17.09 -12.94
C GLU A 85 -4.58 -17.65 -14.31
N LYS A 86 -5.18 -16.85 -15.19
CA LYS A 86 -5.59 -17.28 -16.54
C LYS A 86 -4.40 -17.54 -17.47
N TYR A 87 -3.29 -16.84 -17.25
CA TYR A 87 -2.05 -16.98 -18.03
C TYR A 87 -0.86 -17.09 -17.06
N PRO A 88 -0.57 -18.29 -16.52
CA PRO A 88 0.57 -18.50 -15.64
C PRO A 88 1.88 -18.32 -16.42
N ALA A 89 2.92 -17.82 -15.75
CA ALA A 89 4.24 -17.70 -16.38
C ALA A 89 4.91 -19.08 -16.47
N THR A 90 5.31 -19.47 -17.67
CA THR A 90 6.05 -20.71 -17.94
C THR A 90 7.55 -20.45 -18.10
N GLU A 91 8.40 -21.36 -17.63
CA GLU A 91 9.87 -21.19 -17.63
C GLU A 91 10.47 -21.18 -19.05
N ASN A 92 9.74 -21.69 -20.05
CA ASN A 92 10.18 -21.81 -21.45
C ASN A 92 9.40 -20.88 -22.41
N GLU A 93 8.85 -19.77 -21.92
CA GLU A 93 8.08 -18.83 -22.75
C GLU A 93 8.98 -18.14 -23.79
N THR A 94 8.50 -18.10 -25.03
CA THR A 94 9.14 -17.31 -26.09
C THR A 94 8.86 -15.81 -25.89
N ASP A 95 9.75 -14.94 -26.38
CA ASP A 95 9.56 -13.48 -26.31
C ASP A 95 8.21 -13.01 -26.88
N ILE A 96 7.69 -13.73 -27.88
CA ILE A 96 6.40 -13.47 -28.53
C ILE A 96 5.23 -13.73 -27.57
N GLU A 97 5.27 -14.84 -26.82
CA GLU A 97 4.24 -15.21 -25.84
C GLU A 97 4.25 -14.24 -24.65
N ILE A 98 5.43 -13.79 -24.23
CA ILE A 98 5.60 -12.76 -23.21
C ILE A 98 4.93 -11.45 -23.66
N GLU A 99 5.20 -11.00 -24.89
CA GLU A 99 4.63 -9.77 -25.44
C GLU A 99 3.09 -9.86 -25.57
N GLU A 100 2.55 -11.00 -25.98
CA GLU A 100 1.11 -11.22 -26.09
C GLU A 100 0.43 -11.18 -24.71
N ARG A 101 1.03 -11.81 -23.70
CA ARG A 101 0.58 -11.74 -22.31
C ARG A 101 0.60 -10.31 -21.77
N GLU A 102 1.62 -9.51 -22.11
CA GLU A 102 1.68 -8.10 -21.74
C GLU A 102 0.60 -7.25 -22.43
N LYS A 103 0.32 -7.51 -23.71
CA LYS A 103 -0.77 -6.84 -24.44
C LYS A 103 -2.13 -7.15 -23.82
N LEU A 104 -2.38 -8.41 -23.45
CA LEU A 104 -3.59 -8.81 -22.75
C LEU A 104 -3.71 -8.16 -21.37
N ARG A 105 -2.61 -8.10 -20.61
CA ARG A 105 -2.55 -7.42 -19.32
C ARG A 105 -2.83 -5.92 -19.46
N LYS A 106 -2.29 -5.24 -20.48
CA LYS A 106 -2.56 -3.82 -20.78
C LYS A 106 -4.00 -3.59 -21.23
N LYS A 107 -4.54 -4.45 -22.09
CA LYS A 107 -5.91 -4.33 -22.62
C LYS A 107 -6.96 -4.47 -21.52
N ASN A 108 -6.71 -5.33 -20.54
CA ASN A 108 -7.61 -5.58 -19.42
C ASN A 108 -7.30 -4.71 -18.19
N TYR A 109 -6.36 -3.76 -18.29
CA TYR A 109 -6.04 -2.86 -17.19
C TYR A 109 -7.08 -1.74 -17.14
N PRO A 110 -7.87 -1.61 -16.06
CA PRO A 110 -8.84 -0.53 -15.98
C PRO A 110 -8.09 0.76 -15.64
N PHE A 111 -7.55 1.43 -16.67
CA PHE A 111 -6.88 2.71 -16.55
C PHE A 111 -7.68 3.70 -15.70
N LEU A 112 -9.00 3.70 -15.88
CA LEU A 112 -9.94 4.52 -15.13
C LEU A 112 -9.95 4.19 -13.62
N LEU A 113 -9.88 2.91 -13.22
CA LEU A 113 -9.88 2.53 -11.81
C LEU A 113 -8.57 2.92 -11.12
N THR A 114 -7.43 2.74 -11.81
CA THR A 114 -6.13 3.17 -11.31
C THR A 114 -6.05 4.69 -11.20
N PHE A 115 -6.60 5.41 -12.18
CA PHE A 115 -6.72 6.86 -12.14
C PHE A 115 -7.60 7.32 -10.97
N VAL A 116 -8.78 6.72 -10.78
CA VAL A 116 -9.67 7.01 -9.64
C VAL A 116 -8.97 6.73 -8.31
N TYR A 117 -8.28 5.61 -8.18
CA TYR A 117 -7.49 5.28 -7.00
C TYR A 117 -6.43 6.36 -6.70
N LEU A 118 -5.66 6.77 -7.73
CA LEU A 118 -4.64 7.80 -7.58
C LEU A 118 -5.24 9.17 -7.22
N ALA A 119 -6.36 9.55 -7.84
CA ALA A 119 -7.07 10.79 -7.56
C ALA A 119 -7.64 10.80 -6.14
N CYS A 120 -8.27 9.70 -5.69
CA CYS A 120 -8.72 9.53 -4.31
C CYS A 120 -7.56 9.65 -3.33
N ARG A 121 -6.40 9.07 -3.64
CA ARG A 121 -5.21 9.15 -2.79
C ARG A 121 -4.69 10.58 -2.67
N ALA A 122 -4.60 11.31 -3.78
CA ALA A 122 -4.19 12.71 -3.78
C ALA A 122 -5.18 13.57 -2.99
N PHE A 123 -6.49 13.35 -3.18
CA PHE A 123 -7.54 14.02 -2.43
C PHE A 123 -7.42 13.76 -0.92
N GLN A 124 -7.19 12.52 -0.51
CA GLN A 124 -6.98 12.20 0.91
C GLN A 124 -5.80 12.92 1.53
N ILE A 125 -4.69 13.11 0.80
CA ILE A 125 -3.53 13.85 1.31
C ILE A 125 -3.90 15.30 1.56
N VAL A 126 -4.56 15.95 0.60
CA VAL A 126 -5.03 17.34 0.76
C VAL A 126 -6.04 17.44 1.92
N TRP A 127 -6.99 16.50 1.97
CA TRP A 127 -7.99 16.41 3.02
C TRP A 127 -7.36 16.20 4.40
N PHE A 128 -6.28 15.43 4.49
CA PHE A 128 -5.52 15.22 5.72
C PHE A 128 -4.97 16.54 6.29
N PHE A 129 -4.34 17.37 5.46
CA PHE A 129 -3.84 18.67 5.89
C PHE A 129 -4.95 19.61 6.36
N LEU A 130 -6.13 19.57 5.72
CA LEU A 130 -7.31 20.32 6.17
C LEU A 130 -7.79 19.83 7.55
N GLY A 131 -7.73 18.52 7.81
CA GLY A 131 -8.05 17.95 9.12
C GLY A 131 -7.10 18.43 10.22
N VAL A 132 -5.80 18.41 9.96
CA VAL A 132 -4.78 18.95 10.87
C VAL A 132 -5.05 20.42 11.18
N TYR A 133 -5.32 21.23 10.15
CA TYR A 133 -5.64 22.65 10.31
C TYR A 133 -6.87 22.86 11.20
N TRP A 134 -7.96 22.10 11.00
CA TRP A 134 -9.17 22.21 11.81
C TRP A 134 -8.96 21.75 13.26
N VAL A 135 -8.15 20.72 13.50
CA VAL A 135 -7.79 20.29 14.85
C VAL A 135 -7.02 21.38 15.59
N ILE A 136 -6.03 22.00 14.95
CA ILE A 136 -5.24 23.09 15.56
C ILE A 136 -6.14 24.30 15.83
N LYS A 137 -6.98 24.68 14.88
CA LYS A 137 -7.90 25.81 15.02
C LYS A 137 -8.91 25.60 16.16
N SER A 138 -9.37 24.38 16.36
CA SER A 138 -10.34 24.03 17.40
C SER A 138 -9.72 23.89 18.80
N PHE A 139 -8.39 23.97 18.94
CA PHE A 139 -7.71 23.73 20.22
C PHE A 139 -8.11 24.77 21.28
N ASP A 140 -8.20 26.05 20.90
CA ASP A 140 -8.56 27.16 21.79
C ASP A 140 -10.03 27.14 22.24
N SER A 141 -10.91 26.45 21.53
CA SER A 141 -12.35 26.32 21.84
C SER A 141 -12.75 24.89 22.23
N SER A 142 -11.77 24.07 22.62
CA SER A 142 -11.97 22.63 22.88
C SER A 142 -12.91 22.35 24.06
N GLU A 143 -13.02 23.25 25.03
CA GLU A 143 -13.91 23.11 26.20
C GLU A 143 -15.41 23.13 25.83
N GLN A 144 -15.78 23.71 24.69
CA GLN A 144 -17.17 23.80 24.22
C GLN A 144 -17.60 22.59 23.38
N CYS A 145 -16.70 21.65 23.11
CA CYS A 145 -16.94 20.53 22.23
C CYS A 145 -17.07 19.21 22.99
N HIS A 146 -17.99 18.37 22.54
CA HIS A 146 -18.08 17.00 23.03
C HIS A 146 -16.77 16.26 22.73
N TRP A 147 -16.23 15.61 23.76
CA TRP A 147 -14.95 14.92 23.73
C TRP A 147 -14.83 13.89 22.59
N ALA A 148 -15.89 13.16 22.25
CA ALA A 148 -15.84 12.05 21.30
C ALA A 148 -15.32 12.43 19.88
N PRO A 149 -15.99 13.29 19.09
CA PRO A 149 -15.52 13.65 17.75
C PRO A 149 -14.16 14.37 17.77
N TYR A 150 -13.87 15.13 18.82
CA TYR A 150 -12.61 15.86 18.98
C TYR A 150 -11.42 14.90 19.16
N TYR A 151 -11.47 13.99 20.15
CA TYR A 151 -10.38 13.04 20.39
C TYR A 151 -10.23 12.03 19.26
N LEU A 152 -11.31 11.64 18.59
CA LEU A 152 -11.23 10.77 17.42
C LEU A 152 -10.52 11.44 16.25
N THR A 153 -10.80 12.71 16.00
CA THR A 153 -10.11 13.46 14.94
C THR A 153 -8.63 13.61 15.26
N ILE A 154 -8.28 13.89 16.52
CA ILE A 154 -6.88 13.95 16.97
C ILE A 154 -6.20 12.59 16.80
N LEU A 155 -6.80 11.52 17.30
CA LEU A 155 -6.26 10.17 17.23
C LEU A 155 -6.03 9.73 15.79
N PHE A 156 -7.04 9.90 14.93
CA PHE A 156 -6.95 9.53 13.53
C PHE A 156 -5.92 10.38 12.78
N THR A 157 -5.83 11.68 13.08
CA THR A 157 -4.83 12.57 12.50
C THR A 157 -3.41 12.15 12.92
N LEU A 158 -3.20 11.83 14.20
CA LEU A 158 -1.91 11.39 14.73
C LEU A 158 -1.47 10.04 14.16
N VAL A 159 -2.39 9.07 14.10
CA VAL A 159 -2.13 7.75 13.49
C VAL A 159 -1.77 7.90 12.01
N SER A 160 -2.51 8.73 11.27
CA SER A 160 -2.24 8.99 9.86
C SER A 160 -0.89 9.69 9.65
N LEU A 161 -0.51 10.61 10.54
CA LEU A 161 0.81 11.25 10.53
C LEU A 161 1.94 10.24 10.77
N CYS A 162 1.81 9.42 11.82
CA CYS A 162 2.78 8.37 12.14
C CYS A 162 2.93 7.37 10.99
N PHE A 163 1.82 6.96 10.39
CA PHE A 163 1.83 6.07 9.23
C PHE A 163 2.47 6.74 8.00
N GLY A 164 2.16 8.00 7.75
CA GLY A 164 2.78 8.78 6.67
C GLY A 164 4.29 8.91 6.83
N LEU A 165 4.76 9.24 8.03
CA LEU A 165 6.20 9.32 8.36
C LEU A 165 6.88 7.96 8.26
N PHE A 166 6.25 6.90 8.75
CA PHE A 166 6.75 5.53 8.63
C PHE A 166 6.88 5.13 7.17
N CYS A 167 5.84 5.37 6.34
CA CYS A 167 5.89 5.11 4.91
C CYS A 167 6.93 5.96 4.17
N ALA A 168 7.14 7.22 4.57
CA ALA A 168 8.17 8.07 3.99
C ALA A 168 9.58 7.56 4.34
N CYS A 169 9.84 7.21 5.60
CA CYS A 169 11.10 6.62 6.04
C CYS A 169 11.36 5.28 5.34
N CYS A 170 10.39 4.35 5.36
CA CYS A 170 10.52 3.06 4.71
C CYS A 170 10.62 3.17 3.19
N GLY A 171 9.87 4.09 2.58
CA GLY A 171 9.92 4.38 1.14
C GLY A 171 11.28 4.91 0.72
N VAL A 172 11.83 5.89 1.44
CA VAL A 172 13.19 6.41 1.19
C VAL A 172 14.24 5.32 1.41
N CYS A 173 14.14 4.52 2.47
CA CYS A 173 15.06 3.40 2.71
C CYS A 173 15.00 2.33 1.61
N LEU A 174 13.81 2.01 1.10
CA LEU A 174 13.63 1.08 -0.02
C LEU A 174 14.13 1.68 -1.34
N CYS A 175 13.96 2.98 -1.58
CA CYS A 175 14.50 3.67 -2.74
C CYS A 175 16.05 3.68 -2.72
N CYS A 176 16.67 3.89 -1.55
CA CYS A 176 18.11 3.77 -1.39
C CYS A 176 18.62 2.33 -1.59
N GLY A 177 17.85 1.32 -1.15
CA GLY A 177 18.16 -0.09 -1.36
C GLY A 177 18.03 -0.54 -2.82
N ILE A 178 16.96 -0.14 -3.51
CA ILE A 178 16.70 -0.49 -4.92
C ILE A 178 17.75 0.12 -5.86
N MET A 179 18.28 1.31 -5.54
CA MET A 179 19.41 1.91 -6.28
C MET A 179 20.75 1.19 -6.03
N ALA A 180 20.91 0.45 -4.94
CA ALA A 180 22.13 -0.29 -4.62
C ALA A 180 22.18 -1.70 -5.25
N ILE A 181 21.02 -2.29 -5.57
CA ILE A 181 20.92 -3.65 -6.14
C ILE A 181 21.59 -3.77 -7.52
N PRO A 182 21.43 -2.83 -8.48
CA PRO A 182 22.10 -2.92 -9.78
C PRO A 182 23.63 -2.94 -9.68
N GLY A 183 24.20 -2.25 -8.68
CA GLY A 183 25.65 -2.21 -8.46
C GLY A 183 26.22 -3.52 -7.92
N LEU A 184 25.47 -4.22 -7.05
CA LEU A 184 25.89 -5.52 -6.50
C LEU A 184 25.75 -6.67 -7.50
N VAL A 185 24.72 -6.63 -8.37
CA VAL A 185 24.57 -7.61 -9.45
C VAL A 185 25.73 -7.48 -10.44
N LYS A 186 26.15 -6.25 -10.77
CA LYS A 186 27.27 -6.01 -11.68
C LYS A 186 28.62 -6.48 -11.12
N LEU A 187 28.84 -6.35 -9.81
CA LEU A 187 30.05 -6.87 -9.14
C LEU A 187 30.09 -8.41 -9.03
N GLY A 188 28.94 -9.08 -9.09
CA GLY A 188 28.86 -10.54 -9.17
C GLY A 188 29.35 -11.05 -10.52
N ASP A 189 28.80 -10.49 -11.61
CA ASP A 189 29.14 -10.87 -12.99
C ASP A 189 30.64 -10.64 -13.31
N ASP A 190 31.22 -9.54 -12.81
CA ASP A 190 32.64 -9.21 -13.08
C ASP A 190 33.63 -10.11 -12.29
N ASN A 191 33.19 -10.74 -11.19
CA ASN A 191 34.00 -11.70 -10.46
C ASN A 191 33.90 -13.12 -11.04
N GLU A 192 32.75 -13.48 -11.59
CA GLU A 192 32.56 -14.78 -12.24
C GLU A 192 33.43 -14.90 -13.49
N LYS A 193 33.45 -13.85 -14.34
CA LYS A 193 34.30 -13.81 -15.55
C LYS A 193 35.81 -13.88 -15.26
N ARG A 194 36.27 -13.24 -14.18
CA ARG A 194 37.70 -13.30 -13.78
C ARG A 194 38.14 -14.68 -13.31
N ASN A 195 37.24 -15.45 -12.72
CA ASN A 195 37.56 -16.81 -12.27
C ASN A 195 37.67 -17.78 -13.46
N GLU A 196 36.88 -17.59 -14.51
CA GLU A 196 36.97 -18.41 -15.73
C GLU A 196 38.29 -18.16 -16.49
N GLU A 197 38.68 -16.89 -16.68
CA GLU A 197 39.94 -16.53 -17.35
C GLU A 197 41.19 -16.97 -16.56
N GLY A 198 41.11 -16.97 -15.23
CA GLY A 198 42.20 -17.45 -14.36
C GLY A 198 42.41 -18.96 -14.39
N VAL A 199 41.36 -19.73 -14.66
CA VAL A 199 41.42 -21.20 -14.77
C VAL A 199 42.00 -21.62 -16.12
N GLU A 200 41.67 -20.93 -17.22
CA GLU A 200 42.24 -21.21 -18.54
C GLU A 200 43.74 -20.88 -18.61
N ALA A 201 44.20 -19.83 -17.93
CA ALA A 201 45.61 -19.45 -17.89
C ALA A 201 46.51 -20.40 -17.08
N SER A 202 45.94 -21.26 -16.22
CA SER A 202 46.68 -22.29 -15.47
C SER A 202 46.72 -23.66 -16.16
N ALA A 203 45.97 -23.82 -17.27
CA ALA A 203 45.85 -25.07 -18.01
C ALA A 203 46.78 -25.16 -19.25
N VAL A 204 47.58 -24.11 -19.51
CA VAL A 204 48.56 -24.01 -20.62
C VAL A 204 49.97 -23.92 -20.05
#